data_AF-A0A832P941-F1
#
_entry.id   AF-A0A832P941-F1
#
_cell.length_a   1.000
_cell.length_b   1.000
_cell.length_c   1.000
_cell.angle_alpha   90.00
_cell.angle_beta   90.00
_cell.angle_gamma   90.00
#
_symmetry.space_group_name_H-M   'P 1'
#
loop_
_entity.id
_entity.type
_entity.pdbx_description
1 polymer ?
#
loop_
_entity_poly.entity_id
_entity_poly.type
_entity_poly.pdbx_seq_one_letter_code
_entity_poly.pdbx_strand_id
1 'polypeptide(L)'
;MKKNNIKNNIKKKAVTLYELLFFFMVVGSLISMVSAGSSEKNEVIEPVLAPENPDFIKYQAEKKYITFAPPLNRHKTGFMPAPVDLSNLSHISTIKKSAPAYYDLRTLNRVTSVKYQGDTDVCWAFAACGSLESYLMPGENRDFSENNMKNLLSYAYPEGFDRNPNDMGNELMAIAYLSRWSGPVDETDDPYYIYSGVSPQNLPIQKHFQGALFIPDRKSSLDNDEIKSMVMKYGALCTTIFCQEGPSYYSPTNYSYYYKGSSMSNHAVSIVGWDDNFDRNKFSEVPPGDGAFIVKNSWGTGWGDNGYFYVSYYDSNIGEDNTVFIAETTDNYKNIYQYDPLGYTTGFGYEKPTAWCANIFTAKSDEKLKAVSFYTTDSNCNYEVYIYTNPEFNPISREGPVLSKSGTIPVAGYHIVPLDSEVQLRAGQKFSVVLKLKTPNHDYPIALEEPIAGWSSKATANPGESFISGDGSTWDDITMHISGANVCIKAFTTSGNALPAFPGYTNPPTDPNQDDLYEDINGNGVLDFDDIVAYYDNMDWIEENASVVFFDYNKNGLIDFDDIVKLYDML
;
A
#
# COMPACT_ATOMS: atom_id res chain seq x y z
N MET A 1 -37.85 93.52 -41.88
CA MET A 1 -36.82 94.54 -42.22
C MET A 1 -35.48 93.84 -42.40
N LYS A 2 -34.76 94.16 -43.49
CA LYS A 2 -33.32 93.97 -43.82
C LYS A 2 -32.62 92.67 -43.34
N LYS A 3 -32.34 91.70 -44.22
CA LYS A 3 -31.20 91.58 -45.18
C LYS A 3 -29.79 91.44 -44.56
N ASN A 4 -29.12 90.39 -45.03
CA ASN A 4 -27.67 90.20 -45.25
C ASN A 4 -26.85 89.77 -44.02
N ASN A 5 -25.87 88.86 -44.08
CA ASN A 5 -24.99 88.58 -45.21
C ASN A 5 -24.37 87.16 -45.18
N ILE A 6 -24.14 86.67 -46.39
CA ILE A 6 -23.54 85.41 -46.82
C ILE A 6 -22.01 85.39 -46.60
N LYS A 7 -21.46 84.23 -46.21
CA LYS A 7 -20.16 83.77 -46.74
C LYS A 7 -20.15 82.25 -47.01
N ASN A 8 -20.24 81.95 -48.30
CA ASN A 8 -19.61 80.88 -49.08
C ASN A 8 -18.22 80.43 -48.58
N ASN A 9 -17.62 79.31 -48.99
CA ASN A 9 -18.02 77.99 -49.50
C ASN A 9 -16.69 77.19 -49.60
N ILE A 10 -16.69 75.90 -49.23
CA ILE A 10 -15.85 74.79 -49.75
C ILE A 10 -14.32 74.77 -49.48
N LYS A 11 -13.90 73.82 -48.61
CA LYS A 11 -12.80 72.86 -48.85
C LYS A 11 -13.30 71.47 -48.42
N LYS A 12 -13.78 70.65 -49.36
CA LYS A 12 -13.12 69.44 -49.91
C LYS A 12 -12.65 68.40 -48.86
N LYS A 13 -13.39 67.29 -48.84
CA LYS A 13 -12.99 65.87 -48.67
C LYS A 13 -11.95 65.53 -47.59
N ALA A 14 -12.41 64.89 -46.51
CA ALA A 14 -11.96 63.55 -46.05
C ALA A 14 -12.32 63.34 -44.57
N VAL A 15 -13.51 62.80 -44.27
CA VAL A 15 -13.71 61.89 -43.13
C VAL A 15 -14.80 60.91 -43.54
N THR A 16 -14.38 59.70 -43.88
CA THR A 16 -15.22 58.54 -44.17
C THR A 16 -15.43 57.72 -42.89
N LEU A 17 -16.70 57.48 -42.57
CA LEU A 17 -17.21 56.17 -42.19
C LEU A 17 -16.62 55.49 -40.93
N TYR A 18 -16.73 56.12 -39.76
CA TYR A 18 -16.50 55.41 -38.48
C TYR A 18 -17.58 55.60 -37.41
N GLU A 19 -18.66 56.34 -37.68
CA GLU A 19 -19.68 56.66 -36.65
C GLU A 19 -21.11 56.17 -37.00
N LEU A 20 -21.26 55.34 -38.04
CA LEU A 20 -22.56 54.73 -38.40
C LEU A 20 -22.63 53.21 -38.19
N LEU A 21 -21.70 52.66 -37.41
CA LEU A 21 -21.66 51.24 -37.03
C LEU A 21 -21.99 51.00 -35.54
N PHE A 22 -22.35 52.05 -34.78
CA PHE A 22 -22.57 51.95 -33.33
C PHE A 22 -24.03 52.15 -32.87
N PHE A 23 -25.00 52.19 -33.80
CA PHE A 23 -26.40 52.50 -33.44
C PHE A 23 -27.46 51.58 -34.07
N PHE A 24 -27.07 50.33 -34.41
CA PHE A 24 -28.01 49.28 -34.86
C PHE A 24 -27.96 47.99 -34.02
N MET A 25 -27.37 48.02 -32.81
CA MET A 25 -27.20 46.82 -31.99
C MET A 25 -27.64 47.03 -30.53
N VAL A 26 -28.74 47.75 -30.28
CA VAL A 26 -29.27 47.98 -28.90
C VAL A 26 -30.79 47.81 -28.73
N VAL A 27 -31.61 47.59 -29.77
CA VAL A 27 -33.08 47.44 -29.56
C VAL A 27 -33.67 46.26 -30.35
N GLY A 28 -33.11 45.06 -30.11
CA GLY A 28 -33.57 43.81 -30.72
C GLY A 28 -33.17 42.60 -29.89
N SER A 29 -33.46 42.62 -28.59
CA SER A 29 -33.21 41.47 -27.70
C SER A 29 -34.07 41.60 -26.45
N LEU A 30 -35.38 41.51 -26.61
CA LEU A 30 -36.31 41.17 -25.53
C LEU A 30 -37.51 40.46 -26.18
N ILE A 31 -37.80 39.26 -25.68
CA ILE A 31 -38.92 38.34 -25.98
C ILE A 31 -38.67 37.30 -27.08
N SER A 32 -38.02 36.20 -26.68
CA SER A 32 -38.49 34.83 -26.96
C SER A 32 -37.77 33.82 -26.03
N MET A 33 -38.32 33.65 -24.81
CA MET A 33 -38.12 32.42 -24.04
C MET A 33 -39.04 31.35 -24.62
N VAL A 34 -38.47 30.19 -24.99
CA VAL A 34 -38.87 28.82 -24.58
C VAL A 34 -38.16 27.80 -25.46
N SER A 35 -37.47 26.86 -24.79
CA SER A 35 -37.04 25.53 -25.25
C SER A 35 -35.98 25.45 -26.35
N ALA A 36 -34.73 25.78 -25.99
CA ALA A 36 -33.57 25.08 -26.53
C ALA A 36 -32.74 24.61 -25.35
N GLY A 37 -32.76 23.31 -25.08
CA GLY A 37 -31.94 22.70 -24.03
C GLY A 37 -30.47 23.03 -24.29
N SER A 38 -29.84 23.70 -23.34
CA SER A 38 -28.39 23.80 -23.29
C SER A 38 -27.85 22.39 -23.12
N SER A 39 -27.29 21.81 -24.18
CA SER A 39 -26.31 20.74 -24.00
C SER A 39 -25.12 21.39 -23.32
N GLU A 40 -25.03 21.27 -22.00
CA GLU A 40 -23.73 21.30 -21.33
C GLU A 40 -22.85 20.32 -22.10
N LYS A 41 -21.81 20.83 -22.77
CA LYS A 41 -20.74 19.96 -23.21
C LYS A 41 -20.12 19.47 -21.91
N ASN A 42 -20.44 18.25 -21.49
CA ASN A 42 -19.66 17.53 -20.51
C ASN A 42 -18.24 17.50 -21.04
N GLU A 43 -17.38 18.36 -20.48
CA GLU A 43 -15.95 18.31 -20.73
C GLU A 43 -15.49 16.95 -20.18
N VAL A 44 -15.12 16.04 -21.07
CA VAL A 44 -14.54 14.77 -20.68
C VAL A 44 -13.20 15.11 -20.07
N ILE A 45 -13.10 15.04 -18.74
CA ILE A 45 -11.83 15.22 -18.05
C ILE A 45 -11.03 13.95 -18.31
N GLU A 46 -9.93 14.10 -19.05
CA GLU A 46 -8.99 13.01 -19.29
C GLU A 46 -8.28 12.66 -17.98
N PRO A 47 -7.97 11.37 -17.76
CA PRO A 47 -7.23 10.98 -16.58
C PRO A 47 -5.76 11.42 -16.66
N VAL A 48 -5.15 11.70 -15.50
CA VAL A 48 -3.78 12.22 -15.38
C VAL A 48 -3.01 11.52 -14.26
N LEU A 49 -1.72 11.26 -14.50
CA LEU A 49 -0.76 10.79 -13.50
C LEU A 49 -0.40 11.89 -12.50
N ALA A 50 -0.16 11.50 -11.25
CA ALA A 50 0.45 12.37 -10.27
C ALA A 50 1.86 12.79 -10.72
N PRO A 51 2.32 14.00 -10.36
CA PRO A 51 3.71 14.38 -10.54
C PRO A 51 4.63 13.39 -9.79
N GLU A 52 5.70 12.97 -10.47
CA GLU A 52 6.73 12.12 -9.85
C GLU A 52 7.47 12.90 -8.76
N ASN A 53 7.88 12.19 -7.71
CA ASN A 53 8.57 12.78 -6.56
C ASN A 53 9.84 13.55 -7.01
N PRO A 54 9.95 14.86 -6.72
CA PRO A 54 11.09 15.67 -7.14
C PRO A 54 12.43 15.15 -6.59
N ASP A 55 12.44 14.57 -5.38
CA ASP A 55 13.64 14.00 -4.78
C ASP A 55 14.05 12.69 -5.46
N PHE A 56 13.09 11.91 -5.95
CA PHE A 56 13.35 10.73 -6.76
C PHE A 56 13.94 11.11 -8.13
N ILE A 57 13.38 12.12 -8.80
CA ILE A 57 13.92 12.64 -10.07
C ILE A 57 15.37 13.10 -9.87
N LYS A 58 15.63 13.84 -8.79
CA LYS A 58 16.97 14.31 -8.44
C LYS A 58 17.92 13.15 -8.15
N TYR A 59 17.48 12.16 -7.37
CA TYR A 59 18.25 10.94 -7.10
C TYR A 59 18.62 10.21 -8.40
N GLN A 60 17.66 10.00 -9.31
CA GLN A 60 17.93 9.36 -10.60
C GLN A 60 18.92 10.14 -11.47
N ALA A 61 18.83 11.48 -11.45
CA ALA A 61 19.77 12.33 -12.16
C ALA A 61 21.19 12.19 -11.57
N GLU A 62 21.33 12.25 -10.24
CA GLU A 62 22.61 12.14 -9.54
C GLU A 62 23.26 10.75 -9.69
N LYS A 63 22.47 9.67 -9.71
CA LYS A 63 22.94 8.29 -9.96
C LYS A 63 23.72 8.16 -11.28
N LYS A 64 23.39 8.97 -12.30
CA LYS A 64 24.10 9.00 -13.59
C LYS A 64 25.48 9.66 -13.52
N TYR A 65 25.77 10.45 -12.47
CA TYR A 65 27.00 11.23 -12.32
C TYR A 65 27.93 10.72 -11.21
N ILE A 66 27.47 9.84 -10.32
CA ILE A 66 28.31 9.27 -9.26
C ILE A 66 29.33 8.30 -9.87
N THR A 67 30.51 8.85 -10.14
CA THR A 67 31.72 8.14 -10.52
C THR A 67 32.75 8.33 -9.39
N PHE A 68 33.15 7.24 -8.74
CA PHE A 68 34.38 7.12 -7.94
C PHE A 68 34.63 8.06 -6.74
N ALA A 69 33.62 8.53 -6.01
CA ALA A 69 33.85 9.12 -4.68
C ALA A 69 33.85 8.02 -3.59
N PRO A 70 34.88 7.92 -2.73
CA PRO A 70 34.83 7.00 -1.58
C PRO A 70 33.69 7.40 -0.63
N PRO A 71 33.08 6.42 0.07
CA PRO A 71 32.00 6.74 1.02
C PRO A 71 32.53 7.68 2.10
N LEU A 72 31.79 8.78 2.33
CA LEU A 72 32.08 9.75 3.38
C LEU A 72 31.86 9.17 4.79
N ASN A 73 31.03 8.13 4.89
CA ASN A 73 30.68 7.46 6.15
C ASN A 73 31.46 6.15 6.34
N ARG A 74 31.68 5.79 7.61
CA ARG A 74 32.24 4.47 7.96
C ARG A 74 31.17 3.40 7.86
N HIS A 75 29.94 3.71 8.23
CA HIS A 75 28.77 2.85 8.05
C HIS A 75 27.97 3.24 6.82
N LYS A 76 27.39 2.23 6.16
CA LYS A 76 26.58 2.42 4.97
C LYS A 76 25.18 2.93 5.30
N THR A 77 24.69 3.78 4.40
CA THR A 77 23.39 4.46 4.47
C THR A 77 22.65 4.14 3.18
N GLY A 78 21.45 3.58 3.29
CA GLY A 78 20.80 2.87 2.19
C GLY A 78 19.38 3.32 1.84
N PHE A 79 18.95 4.50 2.30
CA PHE A 79 17.64 5.03 1.95
C PHE A 79 17.71 5.83 0.65
N MET A 80 16.75 5.61 -0.25
CA MET A 80 16.50 6.48 -1.40
C MET A 80 15.03 6.89 -1.48
N PRO A 81 14.70 8.08 -2.00
CA PRO A 81 13.31 8.51 -2.19
C PRO A 81 12.50 7.52 -3.05
N ALA A 82 11.20 7.43 -2.80
CA ALA A 82 10.26 6.68 -3.64
C ALA A 82 9.76 7.52 -4.83
N PRO A 83 9.32 6.91 -5.95
CA PRO A 83 8.73 7.67 -7.07
C PRO A 83 7.43 8.41 -6.69
N VAL A 84 6.73 7.94 -5.65
CA VAL A 84 5.54 8.59 -5.09
C VAL A 84 5.97 9.69 -4.11
N ASP A 85 5.35 10.86 -4.21
CA ASP A 85 5.53 11.95 -3.25
C ASP A 85 4.50 11.86 -2.12
N LEU A 86 4.97 11.62 -0.89
CA LEU A 86 4.14 11.56 0.32
C LEU A 86 4.34 12.79 1.24
N SER A 87 5.08 13.81 0.81
CA SER A 87 5.38 14.99 1.65
C SER A 87 4.16 15.89 1.90
N ASN A 88 3.14 15.76 1.04
CA ASN A 88 1.95 16.61 1.01
C ASN A 88 0.71 15.97 1.66
N LEU A 89 0.89 14.89 2.44
CA LEU A 89 -0.22 14.24 3.14
C LEU A 89 -0.96 15.22 4.06
N SER A 90 -2.30 15.12 4.04
CA SER A 90 -3.19 15.88 4.92
C SER A 90 -2.92 15.54 6.38
N HIS A 91 -3.07 16.55 7.22
CA HIS A 91 -2.96 16.40 8.67
C HIS A 91 -3.97 15.36 9.20
N ILE A 92 -3.50 14.51 10.12
CA ILE A 92 -4.32 13.49 10.79
C ILE A 92 -4.73 13.98 12.18
N SER A 93 -6.02 13.91 12.50
CA SER A 93 -6.51 14.37 13.81
C SER A 93 -6.60 13.21 14.79
N THR A 94 -5.46 12.63 15.20
CA THR A 94 -5.43 11.59 16.24
C THR A 94 -5.23 12.20 17.64
N ILE A 95 -6.10 13.11 18.07
CA ILE A 95 -5.90 13.82 19.34
C ILE A 95 -6.10 12.91 20.56
N LYS A 96 -5.00 12.60 21.26
CA LYS A 96 -4.90 12.71 22.73
C LYS A 96 -3.61 13.45 23.10
N LYS A 97 -3.78 14.72 23.46
CA LYS A 97 -2.78 15.79 23.63
C LYS A 97 -1.82 15.67 24.83
N SER A 98 -1.57 14.48 25.37
CA SER A 98 -0.61 14.33 26.48
C SER A 98 0.24 13.08 26.34
N ALA A 99 1.20 13.13 25.43
CA ALA A 99 2.36 12.26 25.51
C ALA A 99 3.20 12.63 26.75
N PRO A 100 3.77 11.67 27.50
CA PRO A 100 4.69 11.98 28.58
C PRO A 100 5.94 12.70 28.03
N ALA A 101 6.63 13.47 28.88
CA ALA A 101 7.86 14.15 28.48
C ALA A 101 9.00 13.17 28.11
N TYR A 102 8.93 11.94 28.61
CA TYR A 102 9.87 10.87 28.30
C TYR A 102 9.10 9.58 28.04
N TYR A 103 9.48 8.85 26.99
CA TYR A 103 8.93 7.56 26.64
C TYR A 103 10.00 6.71 25.94
N ASP A 104 10.11 5.44 26.30
CA ASP A 104 11.15 4.56 25.77
C ASP A 104 10.63 3.13 25.66
N LEU A 105 10.41 2.65 24.43
CA LEU A 105 9.93 1.30 24.16
C LEU A 105 10.90 0.21 24.67
N ARG A 106 12.20 0.51 24.85
CA ARG A 106 13.18 -0.42 25.45
C ARG A 106 12.77 -0.80 26.86
N THR A 107 12.33 0.17 27.65
CA THR A 107 11.90 -0.05 29.04
C THR A 107 10.57 -0.81 29.15
N LEU A 108 9.84 -0.90 28.03
CA LEU A 108 8.53 -1.55 27.94
C LEU A 108 8.60 -2.93 27.28
N ASN A 109 9.79 -3.44 26.95
CA ASN A 109 9.98 -4.66 26.15
C ASN A 109 9.19 -4.62 24.84
N ARG A 110 9.22 -3.48 24.15
CA ARG A 110 8.53 -3.28 22.86
C ARG A 110 9.49 -3.09 21.69
N VAL A 111 10.74 -3.53 21.83
CA VAL A 111 11.72 -3.55 20.73
C VAL A 111 12.53 -4.84 20.81
N THR A 112 12.88 -5.37 19.65
CA THR A 112 13.82 -6.48 19.47
C THR A 112 15.28 -6.00 19.59
N SER A 113 16.23 -6.93 19.62
CA SER A 113 17.66 -6.61 19.60
C SER A 113 18.06 -5.76 18.39
N VAL A 114 19.12 -4.97 18.54
CA VAL A 114 19.72 -4.23 17.41
C VAL A 114 20.53 -5.20 16.54
N LYS A 115 20.18 -5.24 15.25
CA LYS A 115 20.84 -6.06 14.22
C LYS A 115 21.96 -5.27 13.51
N TYR A 116 22.68 -5.93 12.60
CA TYR A 116 23.85 -5.37 11.89
C TYR A 116 23.76 -5.56 10.38
N GLN A 117 23.55 -4.47 9.63
CA GLN A 117 23.47 -4.48 8.15
C GLN A 117 24.85 -4.57 7.46
N GLY A 118 25.94 -4.39 8.20
CA GLY A 118 27.30 -4.33 7.67
C GLY A 118 27.48 -3.29 6.55
N ASP A 119 28.24 -3.66 5.52
CA ASP A 119 28.63 -2.78 4.43
C ASP A 119 27.61 -2.77 3.25
N THR A 120 26.33 -3.01 3.55
CA THR A 120 25.25 -2.99 2.55
C THR A 120 24.36 -1.75 2.72
N ASP A 121 23.69 -1.35 1.64
CA ASP A 121 22.82 -0.18 1.61
C ASP A 121 21.35 -0.58 1.87
N VAL A 122 21.08 -1.41 2.89
CA VAL A 122 19.74 -2.00 3.14
C VAL A 122 19.06 -1.59 4.45
N CYS A 123 19.43 -0.44 5.03
CA CYS A 123 18.83 0.07 6.26
C CYS A 123 17.29 0.16 6.24
N TRP A 124 16.71 0.38 5.05
CA TRP A 124 15.25 0.41 4.84
C TRP A 124 14.57 -0.92 5.23
N ALA A 125 15.19 -2.06 4.93
CA ALA A 125 14.67 -3.37 5.27
C ALA A 125 14.70 -3.60 6.80
N PHE A 126 15.79 -3.20 7.45
CA PHE A 126 15.94 -3.27 8.91
C PHE A 126 14.95 -2.34 9.63
N ALA A 127 14.71 -1.13 9.12
CA ALA A 127 13.76 -0.20 9.71
C ALA A 127 12.31 -0.70 9.56
N ALA A 128 11.96 -1.28 8.41
CA ALA A 128 10.65 -1.90 8.18
C ALA A 128 10.43 -3.13 9.07
N CYS A 129 11.38 -4.06 9.12
CA CYS A 129 11.31 -5.23 10.01
C CYS A 129 11.26 -4.79 11.48
N GLY A 130 12.10 -3.84 11.89
CA GLY A 130 12.10 -3.33 13.26
C GLY A 130 10.79 -2.67 13.69
N SER A 131 10.10 -1.97 12.76
CA SER A 131 8.75 -1.44 13.00
C SER A 131 7.73 -2.56 13.18
N LEU A 132 7.72 -3.53 12.27
CA LEU A 132 6.79 -4.67 12.29
C LEU A 132 6.97 -5.57 13.52
N GLU A 133 8.22 -5.88 13.87
CA GLU A 133 8.57 -6.63 15.09
C GLU A 133 8.08 -5.89 16.34
N SER A 134 8.32 -4.57 16.41
CA SER A 134 7.89 -3.74 17.54
C SER A 134 6.36 -3.65 17.67
N TYR A 135 5.63 -3.68 16.57
CA TYR A 135 4.16 -3.72 16.55
C TYR A 135 3.61 -4.98 17.25
N LEU A 136 4.25 -6.13 17.04
CA LEU A 136 3.85 -7.39 17.66
C LEU A 136 4.17 -7.44 19.16
N MET A 137 5.10 -6.61 19.63
CA MET A 137 5.53 -6.59 21.02
C MET A 137 4.65 -5.72 21.93
N PRO A 138 4.43 -6.13 23.19
CA PRO A 138 5.06 -7.26 23.88
C PRO A 138 4.31 -8.60 23.73
N GLY A 139 3.27 -8.66 22.90
CA GLY A 139 2.43 -9.85 22.74
C GLY A 139 3.18 -11.03 22.12
N GLU A 140 4.05 -10.75 21.15
CA GLU A 140 4.85 -11.74 20.45
C GLU A 140 6.22 -11.17 20.09
N ASN A 141 7.28 -11.93 20.37
CA ASN A 141 8.65 -11.59 20.01
C ASN A 141 9.03 -12.34 18.73
N ARG A 142 9.35 -11.61 17.66
CA ARG A 142 9.72 -12.14 16.35
C ARG A 142 11.02 -11.51 15.87
N ASP A 143 11.75 -12.27 15.06
CA ASP A 143 12.99 -11.84 14.42
C ASP A 143 12.87 -12.16 12.93
N PHE A 144 12.54 -11.16 12.12
CA PHE A 144 12.23 -11.34 10.70
C PHE A 144 13.48 -11.16 9.82
N SER A 145 13.52 -11.87 8.70
CA SER A 145 14.66 -11.85 7.79
C SER A 145 14.67 -10.61 6.87
N GLU A 146 15.61 -9.70 7.13
CA GLU A 146 15.93 -8.64 6.17
C GLU A 146 16.59 -9.20 4.90
N ASN A 147 17.24 -10.37 4.99
CA ASN A 147 17.89 -11.03 3.86
C ASN A 147 16.88 -11.39 2.77
N ASN A 148 15.76 -11.98 3.19
CA ASN A 148 14.69 -12.40 2.30
C ASN A 148 14.09 -11.21 1.57
N MET A 149 13.73 -10.17 2.33
CA MET A 149 13.18 -8.93 1.79
C MET A 149 14.14 -8.28 0.77
N LYS A 150 15.42 -8.07 1.12
CA LYS A 150 16.36 -7.39 0.21
C LYS A 150 16.60 -8.15 -1.09
N ASN A 151 16.62 -9.49 -1.04
CA ASN A 151 16.91 -10.36 -2.17
C ASN A 151 15.71 -10.46 -3.11
N LEU A 152 14.52 -10.76 -2.59
CA LEU A 152 13.30 -10.92 -3.40
C LEU A 152 12.87 -9.61 -4.08
N LEU A 153 13.29 -8.47 -3.53
CA LEU A 153 13.06 -7.14 -4.11
C LEU A 153 14.18 -6.67 -5.07
N SER A 154 15.09 -7.56 -5.48
CA SER A 154 16.17 -7.25 -6.42
C SER A 154 15.87 -7.67 -7.86
N TYR A 155 16.68 -7.21 -8.80
CA TYR A 155 16.54 -7.53 -10.21
C TYR A 155 16.62 -9.04 -10.50
N ALA A 156 17.20 -9.83 -9.58
CA ALA A 156 17.35 -11.27 -9.72
C ALA A 156 16.03 -12.05 -9.63
N TYR A 157 14.96 -11.43 -9.12
CA TYR A 157 13.65 -12.07 -8.92
C TYR A 157 12.59 -11.52 -9.89
N PRO A 158 11.59 -12.32 -10.31
CA PRO A 158 10.56 -11.89 -11.25
C PRO A 158 9.78 -10.67 -10.76
N GLU A 159 9.40 -10.67 -9.49
CA GLU A 159 8.67 -9.60 -8.83
C GLU A 159 9.61 -8.61 -8.12
N GLY A 160 10.84 -8.44 -8.62
CA GLY A 160 11.83 -7.57 -8.00
C GLY A 160 12.09 -6.28 -8.77
N PHE A 161 12.43 -5.22 -8.06
CA PHE A 161 12.78 -3.90 -8.61
C PHE A 161 14.12 -3.93 -9.37
N ASP A 162 14.39 -2.92 -10.18
CA ASP A 162 15.58 -2.78 -11.03
C ASP A 162 16.85 -2.36 -10.24
N ARG A 163 17.18 -3.14 -9.22
CA ARG A 163 18.27 -2.86 -8.27
C ARG A 163 18.97 -4.13 -7.82
N ASN A 164 20.26 -4.05 -7.44
CA ASN A 164 20.94 -5.17 -6.82
C ASN A 164 20.40 -5.43 -5.40
N PRO A 165 20.55 -6.65 -4.85
CA PRO A 165 20.06 -6.98 -3.51
C PRO A 165 20.53 -6.04 -2.40
N ASN A 166 21.79 -5.61 -2.47
CA ASN A 166 22.43 -4.75 -1.47
C ASN A 166 22.36 -3.25 -1.80
N ASP A 167 21.61 -2.85 -2.84
CA ASP A 167 21.43 -1.44 -3.18
C ASP A 167 20.43 -0.77 -2.22
N MET A 168 20.30 0.54 -2.34
CA MET A 168 19.38 1.38 -1.58
C MET A 168 17.91 0.92 -1.72
N GLY A 169 17.00 1.44 -0.90
CA GLY A 169 15.57 1.17 -0.97
C GLY A 169 14.73 2.10 -0.08
N ASN A 170 13.44 1.81 0.02
CA ASN A 170 12.47 2.58 0.79
C ASN A 170 11.31 1.72 1.33
N GLU A 171 10.45 2.36 2.11
CA GLU A 171 9.26 1.80 2.74
C GLU A 171 8.25 1.25 1.74
N LEU A 172 8.02 1.89 0.58
CA LEU A 172 7.08 1.37 -0.42
C LEU A 172 7.51 0.02 -0.99
N MET A 173 8.82 -0.20 -1.15
CA MET A 173 9.35 -1.51 -1.54
C MET A 173 9.10 -2.57 -0.47
N ALA A 174 9.31 -2.24 0.81
CA ALA A 174 9.01 -3.15 1.91
C ALA A 174 7.51 -3.51 1.95
N ILE A 175 6.64 -2.53 1.69
CA ILE A 175 5.18 -2.74 1.59
C ILE A 175 4.85 -3.66 0.41
N ALA A 176 5.48 -3.50 -0.76
CA ALA A 176 5.27 -4.40 -1.90
C ALA A 176 5.57 -5.86 -1.53
N TYR A 177 6.72 -6.12 -0.89
CA TYR A 177 7.10 -7.45 -0.42
C TYR A 177 6.11 -8.05 0.60
N LEU A 178 5.68 -7.26 1.58
CA LEU A 178 4.77 -7.71 2.64
C LEU A 178 3.33 -7.91 2.12
N SER A 179 2.83 -6.96 1.32
CA SER A 179 1.43 -6.95 0.84
C SER A 179 1.15 -8.01 -0.24
N ARG A 180 2.17 -8.50 -0.94
CA ARG A 180 2.03 -9.63 -1.88
C ARG A 180 2.24 -11.00 -1.25
N TRP A 181 2.40 -11.07 0.08
CA TRP A 181 2.69 -12.27 0.86
C TRP A 181 3.99 -12.99 0.45
N SER A 182 5.03 -12.24 0.08
CA SER A 182 6.39 -12.81 -0.01
C SER A 182 7.07 -12.92 1.36
N GLY A 183 6.51 -12.29 2.40
CA GLY A 183 7.01 -12.33 3.77
C GLY A 183 6.03 -11.74 4.79
N PRO A 184 6.47 -11.54 6.04
CA PRO A 184 7.84 -11.79 6.51
C PRO A 184 8.10 -13.27 6.78
N VAL A 185 9.36 -13.66 6.66
CA VAL A 185 9.89 -14.98 7.07
C VAL A 185 10.81 -14.80 8.28
N ASP A 186 11.06 -15.86 9.05
CA ASP A 186 11.95 -15.77 10.21
C ASP A 186 13.43 -15.65 9.78
N GLU A 187 14.21 -14.89 10.54
CA GLU A 187 15.67 -14.75 10.36
C GLU A 187 16.38 -16.11 10.44
N THR A 188 15.84 -17.08 11.17
CA THR A 188 16.40 -18.44 11.22
C THR A 188 16.24 -19.23 9.93
N ASP A 189 15.23 -18.90 9.11
CA ASP A 189 14.95 -19.59 7.85
C ASP A 189 15.76 -19.01 6.69
N ASP A 190 16.07 -17.71 6.74
CA ASP A 190 16.94 -17.02 5.77
C ASP A 190 17.86 -16.00 6.47
N PRO A 191 18.94 -16.46 7.12
CA PRO A 191 19.81 -15.60 7.91
C PRO A 191 20.46 -14.49 7.10
N TYR A 192 20.56 -13.32 7.72
CA TYR A 192 21.19 -12.15 7.14
C TYR A 192 22.67 -12.37 6.83
N TYR A 193 23.01 -12.17 5.56
CA TYR A 193 24.38 -12.21 5.10
C TYR A 193 24.66 -11.09 4.09
N ILE A 194 25.69 -10.30 4.39
CA ILE A 194 26.04 -9.11 3.62
C ILE A 194 26.39 -9.43 2.15
N TYR A 195 26.88 -10.63 1.85
CA TYR A 195 27.18 -11.05 0.48
C TYR A 195 26.09 -11.92 -0.15
N SER A 196 24.97 -12.13 0.54
CA SER A 196 23.82 -12.83 -0.05
C SER A 196 23.17 -11.97 -1.12
N GLY A 197 22.87 -12.60 -2.26
CA GLY A 197 22.03 -12.05 -3.32
C GLY A 197 20.91 -12.99 -3.75
N VAL A 198 20.70 -14.08 -3.00
CA VAL A 198 19.67 -15.10 -3.24
C VAL A 198 19.13 -15.61 -1.92
N SER A 199 17.86 -15.98 -1.93
CA SER A 199 17.13 -16.52 -0.79
C SER A 199 16.49 -17.86 -1.16
N PRO A 200 16.29 -18.76 -0.18
CA PRO A 200 15.52 -19.98 -0.37
C PRO A 200 14.09 -19.69 -0.88
N GLN A 201 13.52 -20.65 -1.61
CA GLN A 201 12.14 -20.57 -2.10
C GLN A 201 11.18 -21.22 -1.10
N ASN A 202 9.91 -20.83 -1.16
CA ASN A 202 8.80 -21.44 -0.40
C ASN A 202 9.02 -21.47 1.13
N LEU A 203 9.67 -20.42 1.65
CA LEU A 203 9.79 -20.25 3.09
C LEU A 203 8.41 -19.95 3.71
N PRO A 204 8.14 -20.44 4.93
CA PRO A 204 6.86 -20.24 5.59
C PRO A 204 6.68 -18.75 5.92
N ILE A 205 5.57 -18.19 5.42
CA ILE A 205 5.14 -16.85 5.79
C ILE A 205 4.66 -16.88 7.24
N GLN A 206 5.17 -15.95 8.02
CA GLN A 206 5.00 -15.97 9.47
C GLN A 206 3.87 -15.08 9.97
N LYS A 207 3.53 -14.06 9.18
CA LYS A 207 2.48 -13.09 9.45
C LYS A 207 1.83 -12.64 8.16
N HIS A 208 0.52 -12.36 8.22
CA HIS A 208 -0.14 -11.67 7.13
C HIS A 208 -0.12 -10.18 7.40
N PHE A 209 0.50 -9.43 6.48
CA PHE A 209 0.51 -7.98 6.51
C PHE A 209 -0.92 -7.42 6.45
N GLN A 210 -1.26 -6.53 7.37
CA GLN A 210 -2.60 -5.93 7.49
C GLN A 210 -2.65 -4.45 7.10
N GLY A 211 -1.50 -3.77 7.14
CA GLY A 211 -1.47 -2.36 6.78
C GLY A 211 -0.11 -1.70 6.94
N ALA A 212 0.06 -0.62 6.19
CA ALA A 212 1.06 0.41 6.47
C ALA A 212 0.36 1.74 6.67
N LEU A 213 0.75 2.49 7.69
CA LEU A 213 0.26 3.84 7.92
C LEU A 213 1.34 4.85 7.52
N PHE A 214 1.01 5.78 6.64
CA PHE A 214 1.86 6.91 6.25
C PHE A 214 1.54 8.11 7.15
N ILE A 215 2.44 8.39 8.09
CA ILE A 215 2.27 9.49 9.04
C ILE A 215 2.79 10.76 8.35
N PRO A 216 2.02 11.86 8.30
CA PRO A 216 2.46 13.08 7.65
C PRO A 216 3.79 13.60 8.21
N ASP A 217 4.63 14.15 7.34
CA ASP A 217 5.89 14.77 7.74
C ASP A 217 5.67 15.93 8.70
N ARG A 218 6.60 16.05 9.65
CA ARG A 218 6.58 17.13 10.65
C ARG A 218 6.65 18.48 9.96
N LYS A 219 5.74 19.40 10.32
CA LYS A 219 5.75 20.77 9.77
C LYS A 219 6.73 21.70 10.48
N SER A 220 7.27 21.29 11.62
CA SER A 220 8.30 22.02 12.36
C SER A 220 9.06 21.12 13.34
N SER A 221 10.16 21.61 13.89
CA SER A 221 10.92 20.90 14.93
C SER A 221 10.15 20.64 16.23
N LEU A 222 8.97 21.23 16.42
CA LEU A 222 8.12 21.01 17.59
C LEU A 222 6.84 20.24 17.26
N ASP A 223 6.64 19.89 16.00
CA ASP A 223 5.52 19.09 15.53
C ASP A 223 5.81 17.60 15.76
N ASN A 224 5.72 17.16 17.01
CA ASN A 224 6.12 15.81 17.43
C ASN A 224 4.95 14.94 17.89
N ASP A 225 3.78 15.55 18.14
CA ASP A 225 2.68 14.91 18.85
C ASP A 225 2.15 13.68 18.10
N GLU A 226 2.09 13.74 16.77
CA GLU A 226 1.57 12.65 15.96
C GLU A 226 2.53 11.44 15.94
N ILE A 227 3.82 11.68 15.72
CA ILE A 227 4.84 10.63 15.82
C ILE A 227 4.83 10.00 17.21
N LYS A 228 4.75 10.81 18.28
CA LYS A 228 4.66 10.30 19.65
C LYS A 228 3.42 9.43 19.87
N SER A 229 2.26 9.87 19.36
CA SER A 229 1.00 9.11 19.40
C SER A 229 1.14 7.75 18.72
N MET A 230 1.74 7.73 17.53
CA MET A 230 1.96 6.52 16.75
C MET A 230 2.95 5.58 17.43
N VAL A 231 4.04 6.11 18.01
CA VAL A 231 5.02 5.31 18.76
C VAL A 231 4.40 4.66 20.00
N MET A 232 3.55 5.39 20.73
CA MET A 232 2.84 4.83 21.88
C MET A 232 1.86 3.74 21.47
N LYS A 233 1.10 3.97 20.39
CA LYS A 233 0.02 3.08 19.97
C LYS A 233 0.55 1.82 19.28
N TYR A 234 1.45 1.99 18.32
CA TYR A 234 1.84 0.93 17.39
C TYR A 234 3.26 0.42 17.59
N GLY A 235 4.08 1.01 18.46
CA GLY A 235 5.48 0.62 18.62
C GLY A 235 6.40 1.43 17.71
N ALA A 236 7.54 0.88 17.35
CA ALA A 236 8.58 1.60 16.64
C ALA A 236 8.08 2.11 15.27
N LEU A 237 8.35 3.38 14.99
CA LEU A 237 7.97 4.05 13.75
C LEU A 237 9.20 4.16 12.84
N CYS A 238 9.10 3.69 11.61
CA CYS A 238 10.13 3.90 10.59
C CYS A 238 10.15 5.37 10.17
N THR A 239 11.33 5.97 10.04
CA THR A 239 11.55 7.34 9.55
C THR A 239 12.91 7.42 8.88
N THR A 240 13.23 8.57 8.30
CA THR A 240 14.49 8.80 7.60
C THR A 240 15.30 9.92 8.26
N ILE A 241 16.61 9.89 8.04
CA ILE A 241 17.54 10.97 8.38
C ILE A 241 18.57 11.13 7.27
N PHE A 242 19.15 12.32 7.13
CA PHE A 242 20.47 12.44 6.52
C PHE A 242 21.51 12.09 7.57
N CYS A 243 22.16 10.94 7.39
CA CYS A 243 23.23 10.50 8.26
C CYS A 243 24.60 10.71 7.60
N GLN A 244 25.44 11.52 8.24
CA GLN A 244 26.86 11.58 7.96
C GLN A 244 27.66 11.42 9.25
N GLU A 245 28.45 10.35 9.34
CA GLU A 245 29.30 10.11 10.48
C GLU A 245 30.49 11.07 10.47
N GLY A 246 30.45 12.03 11.37
CA GLY A 246 31.53 12.98 11.57
C GLY A 246 31.35 13.73 12.88
N PRO A 247 32.46 14.24 13.47
CA PRO A 247 32.41 14.95 14.74
C PRO A 247 31.54 16.21 14.68
N SER A 248 31.23 16.72 13.49
CA SER A 248 30.34 17.86 13.28
C SER A 248 28.88 17.57 13.61
N TYR A 249 28.42 16.34 13.44
CA TYR A 249 26.99 15.98 13.54
C TYR A 249 26.72 14.96 14.64
N TYR A 250 27.65 14.01 14.83
CA TYR A 250 27.51 12.93 15.80
C TYR A 250 28.44 13.12 16.99
N SER A 251 27.87 13.05 18.19
CA SER A 251 28.58 13.07 19.47
C SER A 251 28.76 11.64 19.96
N PRO A 252 29.96 11.04 19.86
CA PRO A 252 30.20 9.68 20.32
C PRO A 252 30.17 9.54 21.84
N THR A 253 30.35 10.64 22.58
CA THR A 253 30.31 10.65 24.05
C THR A 253 28.88 10.59 24.58
N ASN A 254 27.94 11.26 23.91
CA ASN A 254 26.56 11.37 24.36
C ASN A 254 25.58 10.57 23.47
N TYR A 255 26.10 9.87 22.45
CA TYR A 255 25.33 9.10 21.48
C TYR A 255 24.19 9.94 20.88
N SER A 256 24.51 11.14 20.42
CA SER A 256 23.51 12.11 19.97
C SER A 256 23.88 12.72 18.62
N TYR A 257 22.89 12.87 17.75
CA TYR A 257 23.02 13.32 16.37
C TYR A 257 22.17 14.57 16.11
N TYR A 258 22.74 15.51 15.37
CA TYR A 258 22.02 16.69 14.89
C TYR A 258 22.59 17.15 13.56
N TYR A 259 21.77 17.09 12.52
CA TYR A 259 22.03 17.66 11.21
C TYR A 259 21.05 18.81 10.91
N LYS A 260 21.59 19.94 10.43
CA LYS A 260 20.82 21.17 10.13
C LYS A 260 20.97 21.62 8.68
N GLY A 261 21.48 20.74 7.82
CA GLY A 261 21.76 21.07 6.44
C GLY A 261 20.52 20.92 5.56
N SER A 262 20.75 20.71 4.27
CA SER A 262 19.69 20.61 3.25
C SER A 262 19.89 19.41 2.32
N SER A 263 20.72 18.45 2.72
CA SER A 263 20.86 17.19 2.01
C SER A 263 19.61 16.34 2.24
N MET A 264 19.21 15.60 1.21
CA MET A 264 18.11 14.64 1.31
C MET A 264 18.49 13.51 2.25
N SER A 265 17.51 12.89 2.90
CA SER A 265 17.71 11.68 3.68
C SER A 265 18.46 10.61 2.90
N ASN A 266 19.34 9.88 3.60
CA ASN A 266 20.11 8.77 3.04
C ASN A 266 20.09 7.52 3.92
N HIS A 267 19.50 7.59 5.11
CA HIS A 267 19.45 6.49 6.07
C HIS A 267 18.04 6.34 6.66
N ALA A 268 17.57 5.09 6.78
CA ALA A 268 16.30 4.75 7.40
C ALA A 268 16.55 4.15 8.78
N VAL A 269 15.76 4.57 9.76
CA VAL A 269 15.90 4.20 11.17
C VAL A 269 14.52 4.06 11.82
N SER A 270 14.47 3.57 13.07
CA SER A 270 13.21 3.50 13.80
C SER A 270 13.20 4.41 15.02
N ILE A 271 12.22 5.30 15.13
CA ILE A 271 11.93 6.04 16.36
C ILE A 271 11.30 5.07 17.36
N VAL A 272 11.92 4.92 18.52
CA VAL A 272 11.50 4.01 19.59
C VAL A 272 11.15 4.72 20.89
N GLY A 273 11.13 6.04 20.88
CA GLY A 273 10.88 6.84 22.06
C GLY A 273 11.34 8.28 21.89
N TRP A 274 11.33 9.02 22.99
CA TRP A 274 11.78 10.40 23.04
C TRP A 274 12.09 10.86 24.48
N ASP A 275 12.82 11.96 24.56
CA ASP A 275 13.06 12.73 25.78
C ASP A 275 12.95 14.23 25.44
N ASP A 276 11.87 14.88 25.90
CA ASP A 276 11.61 16.31 25.69
C ASP A 276 12.60 17.22 26.42
N ASN A 277 13.31 16.69 27.42
CA ASN A 277 14.29 17.43 28.20
C ASN A 277 15.72 17.00 27.89
N PHE A 278 15.96 16.31 26.76
CA PHE A 278 17.31 15.95 26.35
C PHE A 278 18.15 17.21 26.14
N ASP A 279 19.15 17.39 27.00
CA ASP A 279 19.99 18.60 27.05
C ASP A 279 20.68 18.86 25.70
N ARG A 280 20.33 19.99 25.06
CA ARG A 280 20.91 20.43 23.79
C ARG A 280 22.43 20.55 23.80
N ASN A 281 23.07 20.69 24.96
CA ASN A 281 24.52 20.78 25.06
C ASN A 281 25.22 19.42 24.90
N LYS A 282 24.46 18.32 24.76
CA LYS A 282 25.01 16.98 24.54
C LYS A 282 25.32 16.69 23.06
N PHE A 283 24.76 17.46 22.13
CA PHE A 283 25.05 17.36 20.70
C PHE A 283 26.40 17.99 20.34
N SER A 284 27.00 17.55 19.23
CA SER A 284 28.27 18.10 18.74
C SER A 284 28.16 19.57 18.33
N GLU A 285 27.03 19.92 17.73
CA GLU A 285 26.60 21.29 17.53
C GLU A 285 25.33 21.52 18.37
N VAL A 286 25.22 22.68 19.03
CA VAL A 286 24.10 22.96 19.93
C VAL A 286 22.84 23.30 19.10
N PRO A 287 21.76 22.48 19.13
CA PRO A 287 20.50 22.81 18.49
C PRO A 287 19.78 23.98 19.20
N PRO A 288 18.78 24.60 18.55
CA PRO A 288 18.06 25.75 19.12
C PRO A 288 17.40 25.50 20.48
N GLY A 289 16.98 24.27 20.79
CA GLY A 289 16.34 23.91 22.04
C GLY A 289 16.63 22.47 22.45
N ASP A 290 16.17 22.11 23.65
CA ASP A 290 16.23 20.75 24.18
C ASP A 290 15.24 19.84 23.46
N GLY A 291 15.46 18.53 23.61
CA GLY A 291 14.53 17.51 23.12
C GLY A 291 15.10 16.66 22.00
N ALA A 292 14.87 15.36 22.09
CA ALA A 292 15.36 14.39 21.12
C ALA A 292 14.46 13.16 21.00
N PHE A 293 14.39 12.59 19.80
CA PHE A 293 13.89 11.24 19.59
C PHE A 293 14.95 10.22 20.00
N ILE A 294 14.51 9.10 20.58
CA ILE A 294 15.35 7.91 20.80
C ILE A 294 15.19 7.03 19.57
N VAL A 295 16.30 6.70 18.93
CA VAL A 295 16.32 6.03 17.63
C VAL A 295 17.08 4.71 17.73
N LYS A 296 16.48 3.64 17.17
CA LYS A 296 17.10 2.33 16.96
C LYS A 296 17.78 2.33 15.58
N ASN A 297 19.06 1.99 15.55
CA ASN A 297 19.84 1.86 14.32
C ASN A 297 20.00 0.39 13.90
N SER A 298 20.64 0.15 12.76
CA SER A 298 20.93 -1.16 12.17
C SER A 298 22.44 -1.42 12.01
N TRP A 299 23.26 -0.78 12.85
CA TRP A 299 24.72 -0.90 12.83
C TRP A 299 25.30 -1.72 13.99
N GLY A 300 24.48 -2.60 14.56
CA GLY A 300 24.88 -3.51 15.63
C GLY A 300 24.99 -2.83 16.99
N THR A 301 25.11 -3.64 18.03
CA THR A 301 25.18 -3.19 19.42
C THR A 301 26.51 -2.53 19.78
N GLY A 302 27.54 -2.68 18.95
CA GLY A 302 28.85 -2.05 19.15
C GLY A 302 28.89 -0.57 18.77
N TRP A 303 27.85 -0.05 18.12
CA TRP A 303 27.73 1.36 17.74
C TRP A 303 26.75 2.09 18.65
N GLY A 304 26.95 3.39 18.89
CA GLY A 304 26.02 4.18 19.70
C GLY A 304 25.92 3.72 21.16
N ASP A 305 24.76 3.99 21.75
CA ASP A 305 24.33 3.41 23.03
C ASP A 305 23.70 2.03 22.78
N ASN A 306 24.53 1.00 22.64
CA ASN A 306 24.08 -0.38 22.36
C ASN A 306 23.21 -0.49 21.09
N GLY A 307 23.54 0.29 20.06
CA GLY A 307 22.82 0.36 18.80
C GLY A 307 21.72 1.42 18.75
N TYR A 308 21.55 2.21 19.81
CA TYR A 308 20.61 3.32 19.90
C TYR A 308 21.35 4.67 19.96
N PHE A 309 20.63 5.75 19.66
CA PHE A 309 21.14 7.11 19.76
C PHE A 309 20.00 8.12 19.85
N TYR A 310 20.32 9.34 20.24
CA TYR A 310 19.39 10.46 20.30
C TYR A 310 19.48 11.29 19.02
N VAL A 311 18.36 11.64 18.40
CA VAL A 311 18.32 12.59 17.28
C VAL A 311 17.58 13.84 17.73
N SER A 312 18.23 15.00 17.60
CA SER A 312 17.64 16.29 17.98
C SER A 312 16.29 16.49 17.30
N TYR A 313 15.30 17.01 18.00
CA TYR A 313 14.04 17.43 17.38
C TYR A 313 14.22 18.48 16.29
N TYR A 314 15.33 19.21 16.30
CA TYR A 314 15.67 20.24 15.33
C TYR A 314 16.43 19.72 14.12
N ASP A 315 16.71 18.41 14.06
CA ASP A 315 17.28 17.79 12.87
C ASP A 315 16.38 18.03 11.65
N SER A 316 17.00 18.34 10.51
CA SER A 316 16.29 18.78 9.30
C SER A 316 15.50 17.68 8.59
N ASN A 317 15.76 16.40 8.91
CA ASN A 317 15.17 15.27 8.19
C ASN A 317 14.40 14.30 9.08
N ILE A 318 14.71 14.24 10.39
CA ILE A 318 13.99 13.31 11.29
C ILE A 318 12.49 13.62 11.32
N GLY A 319 11.69 12.57 11.14
CA GLY A 319 10.24 12.69 11.06
C GLY A 319 9.73 13.03 9.66
N GLU A 320 10.50 12.65 8.63
CA GLU A 320 10.08 12.52 7.24
C GLU A 320 9.90 11.02 6.89
N ASP A 321 9.14 10.72 5.83
CA ASP A 321 8.88 9.37 5.30
C ASP A 321 8.39 8.38 6.37
N ASN A 322 7.53 8.86 7.26
CA ASN A 322 7.15 8.13 8.47
C ASN A 322 6.19 6.98 8.18
N THR A 323 6.58 5.75 8.53
CA THR A 323 5.74 4.56 8.30
C THR A 323 5.66 3.64 9.50
N VAL A 324 4.45 3.15 9.78
CA VAL A 324 4.18 2.07 10.74
C VAL A 324 3.72 0.84 9.96
N PHE A 325 4.28 -0.34 10.28
CA PHE A 325 3.90 -1.61 9.68
C PHE A 325 3.06 -2.46 10.64
N ILE A 326 1.98 -3.03 10.14
CA ILE A 326 0.97 -3.76 10.92
C ILE A 326 0.79 -5.14 10.31
N ALA A 327 0.79 -6.19 11.15
CA ALA A 327 0.50 -7.55 10.69
C ALA A 327 -0.22 -8.38 11.76
N GLU A 328 -0.88 -9.42 11.30
CA GLU A 328 -1.61 -10.38 12.13
C GLU A 328 -1.14 -11.80 11.84
N THR A 329 -1.71 -12.77 12.54
CA THR A 329 -1.55 -14.20 12.29
C THR A 329 -1.97 -14.58 10.86
N THR A 330 -1.46 -15.69 10.37
CA THR A 330 -1.69 -16.16 8.99
C THR A 330 -3.01 -16.93 8.82
N ASP A 331 -3.81 -17.08 9.88
CA ASP A 331 -5.10 -17.77 9.89
C ASP A 331 -6.28 -16.91 9.42
N ASN A 332 -6.06 -15.61 9.21
CA ASN A 332 -7.12 -14.67 8.87
C ASN A 332 -7.66 -14.81 7.43
N TYR A 333 -6.81 -15.26 6.50
CA TYR A 333 -7.08 -15.44 5.07
C TYR A 333 -6.29 -16.63 4.50
N LYS A 334 -6.81 -17.27 3.44
CA LYS A 334 -6.17 -18.39 2.75
C LYS A 334 -5.57 -17.99 1.40
N ASN A 335 -6.29 -17.20 0.60
CA ASN A 335 -5.84 -16.80 -0.73
C ASN A 335 -5.80 -15.27 -0.87
N ILE A 336 -4.92 -14.82 -1.76
CA ILE A 336 -4.80 -13.44 -2.21
C ILE A 336 -4.95 -13.37 -3.74
N TYR A 337 -5.78 -12.43 -4.19
CA TYR A 337 -5.98 -12.04 -5.59
C TYR A 337 -5.37 -10.67 -5.82
N GLN A 338 -4.45 -10.53 -6.76
CA GLN A 338 -3.68 -9.32 -6.99
C GLN A 338 -3.09 -9.27 -8.41
N TYR A 339 -2.82 -8.06 -8.89
CA TYR A 339 -2.12 -7.81 -10.17
C TYR A 339 -0.95 -6.83 -10.01
N ASP A 340 -0.65 -6.41 -8.77
CA ASP A 340 0.27 -5.33 -8.41
C ASP A 340 1.38 -5.82 -7.42
N PRO A 341 2.28 -6.75 -7.83
CA PRO A 341 3.31 -7.29 -6.94
C PRO A 341 4.42 -6.29 -6.56
N LEU A 342 4.67 -5.24 -7.34
CA LEU A 342 5.58 -4.13 -7.06
C LEU A 342 4.88 -2.96 -6.34
N GLY A 343 3.55 -3.00 -6.23
CA GLY A 343 2.77 -2.12 -5.37
C GLY A 343 2.69 -0.67 -5.86
N TYR A 344 2.58 0.28 -4.92
CA TYR A 344 2.28 1.68 -5.22
C TYR A 344 3.49 2.42 -5.81
N THR A 345 3.46 2.68 -7.12
CA THR A 345 4.53 3.38 -7.84
C THR A 345 4.13 4.78 -8.31
N THR A 346 2.84 5.04 -8.52
CA THR A 346 2.34 6.35 -8.97
C THR A 346 0.88 6.60 -8.59
N GLY A 347 0.51 7.87 -8.43
CA GLY A 347 -0.88 8.28 -8.23
C GLY A 347 -1.57 8.56 -9.57
N PHE A 348 -2.90 8.44 -9.60
CA PHE A 348 -3.69 8.65 -10.80
C PHE A 348 -5.05 9.26 -10.46
N GLY A 349 -5.59 10.11 -11.34
CA GLY A 349 -6.83 10.83 -11.06
C GLY A 349 -7.41 11.56 -12.26
N TYR A 350 -8.36 12.46 -11.98
CA TYR A 350 -9.15 13.19 -12.98
C TYR A 350 -9.24 14.68 -12.60
N GLU A 351 -8.13 15.26 -12.13
CA GLU A 351 -8.04 16.65 -11.64
C GLU A 351 -9.15 17.01 -10.65
N LYS A 352 -9.53 16.03 -9.82
CA LYS A 352 -10.59 16.17 -8.84
C LYS A 352 -10.36 15.20 -7.69
N PRO A 353 -10.88 15.50 -6.49
CA PRO A 353 -10.64 14.71 -5.29
C PRO A 353 -11.38 13.37 -5.28
N THR A 354 -12.05 12.95 -6.35
CA THR A 354 -12.86 11.73 -6.37
C THR A 354 -12.69 10.99 -7.69
N ALA A 355 -12.33 9.73 -7.61
CA ALA A 355 -12.27 8.84 -8.76
C ALA A 355 -12.65 7.42 -8.37
N TRP A 356 -12.85 6.60 -9.38
CA TRP A 356 -13.20 5.20 -9.26
C TRP A 356 -12.13 4.33 -9.91
N CYS A 357 -11.88 3.18 -9.32
CA CYS A 357 -11.00 2.16 -9.87
C CYS A 357 -11.55 0.77 -9.56
N ALA A 358 -11.12 -0.25 -10.32
CA ALA A 358 -11.56 -1.61 -10.09
C ALA A 358 -10.56 -2.65 -10.60
N ASN A 359 -10.53 -3.80 -9.93
CA ASN A 359 -9.92 -5.02 -10.46
C ASN A 359 -10.99 -6.08 -10.67
N ILE A 360 -10.90 -6.82 -11.78
CA ILE A 360 -11.68 -8.03 -12.05
C ILE A 360 -10.80 -9.25 -11.82
N PHE A 361 -11.22 -10.13 -10.92
CA PHE A 361 -10.54 -11.38 -10.60
C PHE A 361 -11.39 -12.58 -11.03
N THR A 362 -10.74 -13.75 -11.11
CA THR A 362 -11.42 -15.04 -11.30
C THR A 362 -11.09 -15.93 -10.12
N ALA A 363 -12.10 -16.38 -9.38
CA ALA A 363 -11.93 -17.27 -8.24
C ALA A 363 -11.31 -18.61 -8.68
N LYS A 364 -10.29 -19.07 -7.98
CA LYS A 364 -9.54 -20.30 -8.29
C LYS A 364 -10.25 -21.55 -7.77
N SER A 365 -11.04 -21.40 -6.72
CA SER A 365 -11.73 -22.47 -6.00
C SER A 365 -13.05 -21.95 -5.44
N ASP A 366 -13.87 -22.85 -4.91
CA ASP A 366 -15.01 -22.45 -4.09
C ASP A 366 -14.51 -21.81 -2.80
N GLU A 367 -14.82 -20.53 -2.62
CA GLU A 367 -14.21 -19.71 -1.59
C GLU A 367 -15.09 -18.55 -1.15
N LYS A 368 -14.68 -17.87 -0.09
CA LYS A 368 -15.42 -16.72 0.43
C LYS A 368 -14.54 -15.50 0.45
N LEU A 369 -14.95 -14.46 -0.30
CA LEU A 369 -14.32 -13.16 -0.22
C LEU A 369 -14.68 -12.50 1.12
N LYS A 370 -13.64 -12.15 1.89
CA LYS A 370 -13.78 -11.67 3.27
C LYS A 370 -13.19 -10.28 3.48
N ALA A 371 -12.21 -9.89 2.66
CA ALA A 371 -11.62 -8.55 2.73
C ALA A 371 -11.07 -8.10 1.38
N VAL A 372 -10.84 -6.81 1.26
CA VAL A 372 -10.14 -6.19 0.14
C VAL A 372 -9.05 -5.28 0.68
N SER A 373 -7.99 -5.06 -0.08
CA SER A 373 -7.00 -4.02 0.24
C SER A 373 -6.87 -3.00 -0.86
N PHE A 374 -6.49 -1.79 -0.45
CA PHE A 374 -6.12 -0.70 -1.34
C PHE A 374 -5.26 0.31 -0.59
N TYR A 375 -4.63 1.20 -1.35
CA TYR A 375 -3.96 2.37 -0.80
C TYR A 375 -4.92 3.55 -0.71
N THR A 376 -4.77 4.36 0.34
CA THR A 376 -5.31 5.72 0.41
C THR A 376 -4.17 6.69 0.21
N THR A 377 -4.21 7.48 -0.88
CA THR A 377 -3.13 8.40 -1.27
C THR A 377 -3.11 9.72 -0.49
N ASP A 378 -4.13 9.94 0.34
CA ASP A 378 -4.19 11.05 1.30
C ASP A 378 -4.90 10.61 2.59
N SER A 379 -4.66 11.34 3.66
CA SER A 379 -5.29 11.11 4.96
C SER A 379 -6.74 11.59 4.98
N ASN A 380 -7.55 11.01 5.87
CA ASN A 380 -9.01 11.22 5.93
C ASN A 380 -9.72 10.86 4.60
N CYS A 381 -9.19 9.88 3.87
CA CYS A 381 -9.77 9.39 2.62
C CYS A 381 -11.10 8.71 2.90
N ASN A 382 -12.15 9.11 2.17
CA ASN A 382 -13.42 8.42 2.18
C ASN A 382 -13.40 7.35 1.09
N TYR A 383 -13.86 6.15 1.42
CA TYR A 383 -13.93 5.06 0.47
C TYR A 383 -15.35 4.49 0.41
N GLU A 384 -15.71 3.99 -0.76
CA GLU A 384 -16.84 3.09 -0.96
C GLU A 384 -16.30 1.87 -1.73
N VAL A 385 -16.51 0.67 -1.19
CA VAL A 385 -16.18 -0.63 -1.79
C VAL A 385 -17.48 -1.24 -2.30
N TYR A 386 -17.44 -1.78 -3.51
CA TYR A 386 -18.53 -2.48 -4.16
C TYR A 386 -18.01 -3.80 -4.73
N ILE A 387 -18.68 -4.90 -4.38
CA ILE A 387 -18.36 -6.22 -4.91
C ILE A 387 -19.43 -6.60 -5.92
N TYR A 388 -19.01 -6.97 -7.13
CA TYR A 388 -19.90 -7.53 -8.14
C TYR A 388 -19.46 -8.97 -8.45
N THR A 389 -20.44 -9.85 -8.63
CA THR A 389 -20.20 -11.19 -9.18
C THR A 389 -20.69 -11.26 -10.61
N ASN A 390 -19.95 -11.96 -11.47
CA ASN A 390 -20.23 -12.09 -12.90
C ASN A 390 -20.39 -10.72 -13.60
N PRO A 391 -19.38 -9.83 -13.57
CA PRO A 391 -19.47 -8.53 -14.23
C PRO A 391 -19.72 -8.67 -15.74
N GLU A 392 -20.79 -8.02 -16.22
CA GLU A 392 -21.22 -8.04 -17.63
C GLU A 392 -20.66 -6.85 -18.42
N PHE A 393 -20.45 -5.71 -17.74
CA PHE A 393 -20.06 -4.43 -18.33
C PHE A 393 -18.71 -3.95 -17.79
N ASN A 394 -17.84 -4.87 -17.38
CA ASN A 394 -16.44 -4.66 -16.97
C ASN A 394 -16.14 -3.23 -16.45
N PRO A 395 -16.24 -2.96 -15.14
CA PRO A 395 -16.21 -3.90 -14.02
C PRO A 395 -17.56 -4.14 -13.33
N ILE A 396 -18.68 -3.60 -13.84
CA ILE A 396 -19.97 -3.62 -13.14
C ILE A 396 -21.00 -4.60 -13.74
N SER A 397 -22.02 -4.96 -12.95
CA SER A 397 -23.17 -5.77 -13.38
C SER A 397 -24.46 -4.97 -13.35
N ARG A 398 -25.41 -5.29 -14.23
CA ARG A 398 -26.73 -4.64 -14.27
C ARG A 398 -27.55 -4.80 -12.99
N GLU A 399 -27.40 -5.94 -12.33
CA GLU A 399 -28.11 -6.27 -11.08
C GLU A 399 -27.59 -5.46 -9.87
N GLY A 400 -26.51 -4.70 -10.05
CA GLY A 400 -25.87 -3.96 -8.97
C GLY A 400 -24.85 -4.82 -8.19
N PRO A 401 -24.22 -4.23 -7.17
CA PRO A 401 -23.24 -4.93 -6.34
C PRO A 401 -23.95 -5.91 -5.40
N VAL A 402 -23.36 -7.09 -5.21
CA VAL A 402 -23.81 -8.08 -4.21
C VAL A 402 -23.46 -7.65 -2.78
N LEU A 403 -22.47 -6.76 -2.63
CA LEU A 403 -22.07 -6.16 -1.37
C LEU A 403 -21.57 -4.73 -1.59
N SER A 404 -21.89 -3.84 -0.67
CA SER A 404 -21.26 -2.52 -0.57
C SER A 404 -20.86 -2.20 0.85
N LYS A 405 -19.77 -1.46 1.00
CA LYS A 405 -19.24 -0.97 2.27
C LYS A 405 -18.68 0.43 2.07
N SER A 406 -18.81 1.30 3.05
CA SER A 406 -18.17 2.61 3.01
C SER A 406 -17.57 2.99 4.36
N GLY A 407 -16.63 3.92 4.32
CA GLY A 407 -15.99 4.41 5.53
C GLY A 407 -15.03 5.55 5.25
N THR A 408 -14.34 5.96 6.31
CA THR A 408 -13.27 6.96 6.24
C THR A 408 -12.04 6.36 6.90
N ILE A 409 -10.92 6.39 6.18
CA ILE A 409 -9.62 5.99 6.71
C ILE A 409 -8.88 7.26 7.15
N PRO A 410 -8.55 7.40 8.44
CA PRO A 410 -8.00 8.65 8.97
C PRO A 410 -6.56 8.90 8.55
N VAL A 411 -5.75 7.86 8.35
CA VAL A 411 -4.32 7.97 8.05
C VAL A 411 -4.06 7.35 6.67
N ALA A 412 -3.35 8.08 5.80
CA ALA A 412 -2.92 7.56 4.51
C ALA A 412 -2.13 6.23 4.67
N GLY A 413 -2.03 5.42 3.62
CA GLY A 413 -1.39 4.11 3.77
C GLY A 413 -1.93 3.00 2.88
N TYR A 414 -1.45 1.79 3.13
CA TYR A 414 -2.02 0.54 2.63
C TYR A 414 -2.93 -0.06 3.70
N HIS A 415 -4.13 -0.49 3.33
CA HIS A 415 -5.13 -0.96 4.29
C HIS A 415 -5.79 -2.25 3.82
N ILE A 416 -5.96 -3.22 4.72
CA ILE A 416 -6.94 -4.30 4.55
C ILE A 416 -8.26 -3.88 5.19
N VAL A 417 -9.35 -3.92 4.42
CA VAL A 417 -10.70 -3.59 4.84
C VAL A 417 -11.55 -4.86 4.84
N PRO A 418 -11.91 -5.40 6.02
CA PRO A 418 -12.86 -6.50 6.14
C PRO A 418 -14.23 -6.10 5.58
N LEU A 419 -14.86 -7.00 4.84
CA LEU A 419 -16.24 -6.85 4.38
C LEU A 419 -17.21 -7.15 5.53
N ASP A 420 -18.37 -6.50 5.53
CA ASP A 420 -19.38 -6.68 6.58
C ASP A 420 -20.07 -8.04 6.54
N SER A 421 -19.95 -8.75 5.41
CA SER A 421 -20.34 -10.13 5.22
C SER A 421 -19.47 -10.80 4.16
N GLU A 422 -19.34 -12.12 4.24
CA GLU A 422 -18.62 -12.93 3.25
C GLU A 422 -19.41 -13.00 1.93
N VAL A 423 -18.70 -12.91 0.79
CA VAL A 423 -19.30 -13.13 -0.54
C VAL A 423 -18.85 -14.50 -1.05
N GLN A 424 -19.82 -15.39 -1.28
CA GLN A 424 -19.55 -16.72 -1.81
C GLN A 424 -19.13 -16.63 -3.26
N LEU A 425 -18.00 -17.24 -3.58
CA LEU A 425 -17.44 -17.37 -4.92
C LEU A 425 -17.36 -18.85 -5.28
N ARG A 426 -17.63 -19.16 -6.55
CA ARG A 426 -17.42 -20.48 -7.14
C ARG A 426 -16.13 -20.52 -7.94
N ALA A 427 -15.50 -21.68 -8.02
CA ALA A 427 -14.35 -21.88 -8.91
C ALA A 427 -14.68 -21.41 -10.35
N GLY A 428 -13.77 -20.63 -10.94
CA GLY A 428 -13.93 -20.03 -12.27
C GLY A 428 -14.89 -18.83 -12.32
N GLN A 429 -15.55 -18.46 -11.22
CA GLN A 429 -16.44 -17.31 -11.20
C GLN A 429 -15.65 -16.00 -11.23
N LYS A 430 -16.03 -15.09 -12.13
CA LYS A 430 -15.50 -13.73 -12.12
C LYS A 430 -16.16 -12.89 -11.04
N PHE A 431 -15.37 -12.08 -10.37
CA PHE A 431 -15.86 -11.06 -9.47
C PHE A 431 -15.02 -9.79 -9.63
N SER A 432 -15.60 -8.63 -9.35
CA SER A 432 -14.87 -7.38 -9.35
C SER A 432 -14.92 -6.72 -7.97
N VAL A 433 -13.80 -6.08 -7.63
CA VAL A 433 -13.71 -5.16 -6.51
C VAL A 433 -13.65 -3.76 -7.10
N VAL A 434 -14.72 -2.99 -6.90
CA VAL A 434 -14.86 -1.62 -7.39
C VAL A 434 -14.73 -0.67 -6.20
N LEU A 435 -13.87 0.32 -6.33
CA LEU A 435 -13.63 1.35 -5.33
C LEU A 435 -14.06 2.71 -5.87
N LYS A 436 -14.68 3.50 -5.00
CA LYS A 436 -14.73 4.95 -5.11
C LYS A 436 -13.89 5.53 -4.00
N LEU A 437 -12.91 6.34 -4.36
CA LEU A 437 -12.01 6.97 -3.41
C LEU A 437 -12.20 8.48 -3.47
N LYS A 438 -12.25 9.10 -2.30
CA LYS A 438 -12.31 10.56 -2.16
C LYS A 438 -11.26 11.08 -1.19
N THR A 439 -10.26 11.74 -1.73
CA THR A 439 -9.13 12.36 -1.02
C THR A 439 -9.42 13.84 -0.75
N PRO A 440 -9.23 14.36 0.48
CA PRO A 440 -9.61 15.74 0.81
C PRO A 440 -8.80 16.82 0.08
N ASN A 441 -7.48 16.65 -0.05
CA ASN A 441 -6.57 17.67 -0.56
C ASN A 441 -5.63 17.15 -1.66
N HIS A 442 -6.01 16.07 -2.34
CA HIS A 442 -5.21 15.44 -3.37
C HIS A 442 -6.09 15.04 -4.56
N ASP A 443 -5.68 15.35 -5.78
CA ASP A 443 -6.49 15.09 -6.99
C ASP A 443 -6.17 13.76 -7.67
N TYR A 444 -5.28 12.97 -7.07
CA TYR A 444 -4.87 11.65 -7.54
C TYR A 444 -5.24 10.56 -6.51
N PRO A 445 -6.53 10.23 -6.36
CA PRO A 445 -7.01 9.30 -5.34
C PRO A 445 -6.66 7.84 -5.61
N ILE A 446 -6.28 7.47 -6.84
CA ILE A 446 -6.02 6.08 -7.23
C ILE A 446 -4.52 5.79 -7.15
N ALA A 447 -4.14 4.74 -6.43
CA ALA A 447 -2.79 4.20 -6.46
C ALA A 447 -2.65 3.17 -7.59
N LEU A 448 -1.59 3.32 -8.38
CA LEU A 448 -1.24 2.40 -9.46
C LEU A 448 0.13 1.77 -9.21
N GLU A 449 0.26 0.53 -9.67
CA GLU A 449 1.54 -0.03 -10.10
C GLU A 449 1.70 0.28 -11.59
N GLU A 450 2.87 0.76 -12.02
CA GLU A 450 3.21 0.95 -13.42
C GLU A 450 4.69 0.62 -13.72
N PRO A 451 5.04 0.33 -14.99
CA PRO A 451 6.42 0.08 -15.37
C PRO A 451 7.21 1.40 -15.44
N ILE A 452 8.10 1.61 -14.46
CA ILE A 452 9.04 2.73 -14.44
C ILE A 452 10.45 2.20 -14.77
N ALA A 453 11.05 2.68 -15.85
CA ALA A 453 12.36 2.22 -16.30
C ALA A 453 13.46 2.50 -15.26
N GLY A 454 14.18 1.46 -14.83
CA GLY A 454 15.22 1.59 -13.81
C GLY A 454 14.67 1.62 -12.38
N TRP A 455 13.39 1.29 -12.20
CA TRP A 455 12.73 1.13 -10.91
C TRP A 455 11.83 -0.12 -10.87
N SER A 456 10.69 -0.07 -11.55
CA SER A 456 9.64 -1.10 -11.56
C SER A 456 9.40 -1.65 -12.97
N SER A 457 10.43 -1.74 -13.83
CA SER A 457 10.26 -2.07 -15.25
C SER A 457 9.59 -3.42 -15.55
N LYS A 458 9.49 -4.30 -14.55
CA LYS A 458 8.85 -5.61 -14.62
C LYS A 458 7.36 -5.60 -14.29
N ALA A 459 6.76 -4.45 -13.97
CA ALA A 459 5.31 -4.34 -13.84
C ALA A 459 4.65 -4.71 -15.18
N THR A 460 3.59 -5.53 -15.10
CA THR A 460 2.87 -6.04 -16.26
C THR A 460 1.38 -6.06 -15.98
N ALA A 461 0.57 -5.80 -16.99
CA ALA A 461 -0.88 -5.86 -16.90
C ALA A 461 -1.46 -6.52 -18.15
N ASN A 462 -2.59 -7.22 -18.00
CA ASN A 462 -3.36 -7.71 -19.13
C ASN A 462 -4.63 -6.88 -19.32
N PRO A 463 -5.06 -6.65 -20.58
CA PRO A 463 -6.37 -6.07 -20.84
C PRO A 463 -7.48 -6.90 -20.18
N GLY A 464 -8.43 -6.23 -19.54
CA GLY A 464 -9.57 -6.82 -18.85
C GLY A 464 -9.37 -7.03 -17.35
N GLU A 465 -8.21 -6.67 -16.79
CA GLU A 465 -7.91 -6.84 -15.36
C GLU A 465 -8.25 -5.60 -14.54
N SER A 466 -7.68 -4.45 -14.92
CA SER A 466 -7.71 -3.20 -14.15
C SER A 466 -8.46 -2.10 -14.89
N PHE A 467 -9.33 -1.39 -14.18
CA PHE A 467 -10.19 -0.36 -14.74
C PHE A 467 -10.17 0.92 -13.90
N ILE A 468 -10.40 2.04 -14.57
CA ILE A 468 -10.50 3.38 -13.98
C ILE A 468 -11.75 4.09 -14.47
N SER A 469 -12.28 5.00 -13.67
CA SER A 469 -13.41 5.83 -14.06
C SER A 469 -13.46 7.15 -13.30
N GLY A 470 -13.82 8.23 -13.99
CA GLY A 470 -14.04 9.53 -13.37
C GLY A 470 -15.42 9.67 -12.74
N ASP A 471 -16.42 8.91 -13.19
CA ASP A 471 -17.83 9.08 -12.83
C ASP A 471 -18.49 7.82 -12.23
N GLY A 472 -17.80 6.68 -12.25
CA GLY A 472 -18.28 5.37 -11.81
C GLY A 472 -19.22 4.67 -12.80
N SER A 473 -19.45 5.26 -13.98
CA SER A 473 -20.37 4.77 -15.01
C SER A 473 -19.66 4.47 -16.33
N THR A 474 -18.71 5.30 -16.74
CA THR A 474 -17.89 5.12 -17.93
C THR A 474 -16.52 4.61 -17.50
N TRP A 475 -16.15 3.42 -17.95
CA TRP A 475 -14.96 2.72 -17.50
C TRP A 475 -13.97 2.53 -18.64
N ASP A 476 -12.72 2.89 -18.36
CA ASP A 476 -11.60 2.60 -19.23
C ASP A 476 -10.75 1.48 -18.63
N ASP A 477 -10.32 0.56 -19.47
CA ASP A 477 -9.22 -0.34 -19.16
C ASP A 477 -7.92 0.47 -19.06
N ILE A 478 -7.21 0.35 -17.92
CA ILE A 478 -6.02 1.15 -17.67
C ILE A 478 -4.91 0.88 -18.69
N THR A 479 -4.87 -0.31 -19.32
CA THR A 479 -3.85 -0.68 -20.31
C THR A 479 -3.92 0.16 -21.59
N MET A 480 -5.07 0.80 -21.85
CA MET A 480 -5.23 1.77 -22.93
C MET A 480 -4.49 3.07 -22.68
N HIS A 481 -4.27 3.40 -21.41
CA HIS A 481 -3.56 4.60 -20.96
C HIS A 481 -2.09 4.27 -20.65
N ILE A 482 -1.84 3.15 -19.96
CA ILE A 482 -0.53 2.69 -19.51
C ILE A 482 -0.47 1.15 -19.61
N SER A 483 0.17 0.63 -20.67
CA SER A 483 0.12 -0.79 -21.07
C SER A 483 0.55 -1.82 -20.03
N GLY A 484 1.27 -1.44 -18.98
CA GLY A 484 1.72 -2.36 -17.93
C GLY A 484 1.20 -2.02 -16.54
N ALA A 485 0.22 -1.12 -16.43
CA ALA A 485 -0.25 -0.63 -15.15
C ALA A 485 -1.43 -1.44 -14.60
N ASN A 486 -1.49 -1.58 -13.28
CA ASN A 486 -2.64 -2.11 -12.56
C ASN A 486 -3.04 -1.16 -11.44
N VAL A 487 -4.34 -1.12 -11.14
CA VAL A 487 -4.79 -0.43 -9.92
C VAL A 487 -4.41 -1.30 -8.71
N CYS A 488 -3.90 -0.66 -7.66
CA CYS A 488 -3.44 -1.36 -6.45
C CYS A 488 -4.62 -1.80 -5.59
N ILE A 489 -5.32 -2.84 -6.03
CA ILE A 489 -6.44 -3.48 -5.34
C ILE A 489 -6.14 -4.97 -5.21
N LYS A 490 -6.27 -5.49 -3.98
CA LYS A 490 -6.19 -6.94 -3.71
C LYS A 490 -7.46 -7.45 -3.05
N ALA A 491 -7.77 -8.72 -3.23
CA ALA A 491 -8.90 -9.40 -2.61
C ALA A 491 -8.42 -10.61 -1.81
N PHE A 492 -8.98 -10.78 -0.62
CA PHE A 492 -8.59 -11.84 0.31
C PHE A 492 -9.77 -12.75 0.60
N THR A 493 -9.53 -14.04 0.42
CA THR A 493 -10.56 -15.06 0.62
C THR A 493 -10.15 -16.02 1.72
N THR A 494 -11.15 -16.62 2.35
CA THR A 494 -10.99 -17.82 3.17
C THR A 494 -11.48 -19.02 2.39
N SER A 495 -11.18 -20.23 2.87
CA SER A 495 -11.81 -21.44 2.34
C SER A 495 -13.32 -21.25 2.19
N GLY A 496 -13.86 -21.74 1.08
CA GLY A 496 -15.29 -21.97 0.93
C GLY A 496 -15.72 -22.87 2.09
N ASN A 497 -16.98 -22.79 2.52
CA ASN A 497 -17.51 -23.54 3.68
C ASN A 497 -16.70 -24.82 3.89
N ALA A 498 -15.99 -24.93 5.03
CA ALA A 498 -15.63 -26.25 5.52
C ALA A 498 -16.91 -27.08 5.36
N LEU A 499 -16.83 -28.17 4.59
CA LEU A 499 -17.97 -29.01 4.31
C LEU A 499 -18.69 -29.24 5.65
N PRO A 500 -20.00 -29.00 5.75
CA PRO A 500 -20.67 -29.20 7.02
C PRO A 500 -20.39 -30.63 7.50
N ALA A 501 -20.25 -30.80 8.83
CA ALA A 501 -20.15 -32.13 9.40
C ALA A 501 -21.32 -32.98 8.88
N PHE A 502 -21.02 -34.20 8.45
CA PHE A 502 -22.03 -35.10 7.94
C PHE A 502 -23.10 -35.35 9.02
N PRO A 503 -24.37 -35.58 8.65
CA PRO A 503 -25.41 -35.92 9.63
C PRO A 503 -24.98 -37.03 10.58
N GLY A 504 -25.02 -36.76 11.88
CA GLY A 504 -24.56 -37.69 12.92
C GLY A 504 -23.12 -37.49 13.39
N TYR A 505 -22.34 -36.62 12.73
CA TYR A 505 -20.96 -36.29 13.05
C TYR A 505 -20.81 -34.84 13.52
N THR A 506 -19.73 -34.56 14.25
CA THR A 506 -19.48 -33.23 14.82
C THR A 506 -18.38 -32.47 14.09
N ASN A 507 -17.47 -33.18 13.42
CA ASN A 507 -16.36 -32.59 12.70
C ASN A 507 -16.65 -32.59 11.19
N PRO A 508 -16.22 -31.56 10.45
CA PRO A 508 -16.31 -31.53 8.99
C PRO A 508 -15.34 -32.56 8.39
N PRO A 509 -15.64 -33.10 7.20
CA PRO A 509 -14.71 -34.01 6.53
C PRO A 509 -13.40 -33.29 6.20
N THR A 510 -12.29 -34.04 6.19
CA THR A 510 -10.97 -33.53 5.84
C THR A 510 -10.36 -34.29 4.66
N ASP A 511 -9.37 -33.66 4.03
CA ASP A 511 -8.55 -34.22 2.94
C ASP A 511 -7.11 -34.36 3.49
N PRO A 512 -6.76 -35.51 4.09
CA PRO A 512 -5.44 -35.72 4.70
C PRO A 512 -4.30 -35.78 3.69
N ASN A 513 -4.58 -36.16 2.44
CA ASN A 513 -3.57 -36.40 1.41
C ASN A 513 -3.37 -35.21 0.44
N GLN A 514 -4.26 -34.21 0.51
CA GLN A 514 -4.31 -32.98 -0.29
C GLN A 514 -4.47 -33.22 -1.79
N ASP A 515 -5.26 -34.22 -2.19
CA ASP A 515 -5.55 -34.53 -3.60
C ASP A 515 -6.91 -34.01 -4.10
N ASP A 516 -7.57 -33.17 -3.29
CA ASP A 516 -8.89 -32.60 -3.49
C ASP A 516 -10.04 -33.63 -3.40
N LEU A 517 -9.81 -34.84 -2.89
CA LEU A 517 -10.84 -35.78 -2.45
C LEU A 517 -10.83 -35.87 -0.93
N TYR A 518 -12.00 -35.87 -0.30
CA TYR A 518 -12.09 -35.86 1.17
C TYR A 518 -12.31 -37.28 1.66
N GLU A 519 -11.30 -37.93 2.23
CA GLU A 519 -11.40 -39.33 2.66
C GLU A 519 -11.70 -39.51 4.16
N ASP A 520 -11.30 -38.54 4.99
CA ASP A 520 -11.66 -38.52 6.42
C ASP A 520 -13.04 -37.87 6.54
N ILE A 521 -14.08 -38.65 6.24
CA ILE A 521 -15.48 -38.22 6.17
C ILE A 521 -16.00 -37.74 7.53
N ASN A 522 -15.60 -38.42 8.60
CA ASN A 522 -16.07 -38.11 9.95
C ASN A 522 -15.22 -37.02 10.64
N GLY A 523 -14.11 -36.59 10.02
CA GLY A 523 -13.26 -35.50 10.48
C GLY A 523 -12.47 -35.83 11.75
N ASN A 524 -12.14 -37.12 11.99
CA ASN A 524 -11.37 -37.54 13.16
C ASN A 524 -9.84 -37.45 12.94
N GLY A 525 -9.42 -37.10 11.72
CA GLY A 525 -8.03 -36.93 11.31
C GLY A 525 -7.36 -38.18 10.74
N VAL A 526 -8.09 -39.29 10.54
CA VAL A 526 -7.60 -40.52 9.93
C VAL A 526 -8.66 -41.11 8.99
N LEU A 527 -8.25 -41.61 7.83
CA LEU A 527 -9.10 -42.47 7.00
C LEU A 527 -9.17 -43.87 7.64
N ASP A 528 -10.36 -44.27 8.08
CA ASP A 528 -10.64 -45.58 8.65
C ASP A 528 -12.00 -46.15 8.20
N PHE A 529 -12.40 -47.29 8.78
CA PHE A 529 -13.64 -47.95 8.39
C PHE A 529 -14.90 -47.14 8.76
N ASP A 530 -14.82 -46.26 9.76
CA ASP A 530 -15.96 -45.43 10.16
C ASP A 530 -16.26 -44.36 9.09
N ASP A 531 -15.27 -43.96 8.29
CA ASP A 531 -15.48 -43.06 7.14
C ASP A 531 -16.26 -43.71 6.00
N ILE A 532 -16.03 -45.01 5.76
CA ILE A 532 -16.78 -45.79 4.77
C ILE A 532 -18.26 -45.86 5.15
N VAL A 533 -18.51 -46.07 6.45
CA VAL A 533 -19.87 -46.09 7.00
C VAL A 533 -20.49 -44.71 6.93
N ALA A 534 -19.75 -43.67 7.31
CA ALA A 534 -20.20 -42.28 7.25
C ALA A 534 -20.58 -41.86 5.82
N TYR A 535 -19.80 -42.25 4.82
CA TYR A 535 -20.09 -42.02 3.41
C TYR A 535 -21.37 -42.74 3.00
N TYR A 536 -21.45 -44.05 3.26
CA TYR A 536 -22.59 -44.89 2.88
C TYR A 536 -23.92 -44.39 3.47
N ASP A 537 -23.91 -44.03 4.76
CA ASP A 537 -25.12 -43.58 5.47
C ASP A 537 -25.59 -42.19 5.00
N ASN A 538 -24.74 -41.43 4.33
CA ASN A 538 -25.00 -40.03 3.95
C ASN A 538 -24.92 -39.76 2.45
N MET A 539 -24.90 -40.77 1.58
CA MET A 539 -24.80 -40.59 0.12
C MET A 539 -25.83 -39.59 -0.44
N ASP A 540 -27.11 -39.74 -0.08
CA ASP A 540 -28.18 -38.81 -0.50
C ASP A 540 -27.90 -37.38 -0.02
N TRP A 541 -27.36 -37.24 1.19
CA TRP A 541 -27.02 -35.94 1.77
C TRP A 541 -25.84 -35.30 1.02
N ILE A 542 -24.83 -36.08 0.62
CA ILE A 542 -23.67 -35.61 -0.16
C ILE A 542 -24.14 -35.02 -1.49
N GLU A 543 -25.00 -35.74 -2.22
CA GLU A 543 -25.55 -35.26 -3.50
C GLU A 543 -26.32 -33.93 -3.36
N GLU A 544 -27.03 -33.75 -2.24
CA GLU A 544 -27.87 -32.58 -2.00
C GLU A 544 -27.13 -31.38 -1.40
N ASN A 545 -26.05 -31.60 -0.64
CA ASN A 545 -25.46 -30.58 0.25
C ASN A 545 -23.96 -30.35 0.04
N ALA A 546 -23.27 -31.20 -0.73
CA ALA A 546 -21.84 -31.09 -1.00
C ALA A 546 -21.55 -31.06 -2.51
N SER A 547 -20.33 -30.67 -2.87
CA SER A 547 -19.89 -30.75 -4.27
C SER A 547 -19.47 -32.19 -4.58
N VAL A 548 -20.16 -32.82 -5.53
CA VAL A 548 -19.93 -34.23 -5.95
C VAL A 548 -18.47 -34.48 -6.29
N VAL A 549 -17.76 -33.50 -6.86
CA VAL A 549 -16.35 -33.64 -7.27
C VAL A 549 -15.40 -34.00 -6.12
N PHE A 550 -15.74 -33.64 -4.88
CA PHE A 550 -14.91 -33.92 -3.69
C PHE A 550 -15.09 -35.34 -3.13
N PHE A 551 -16.11 -36.05 -3.62
CA PHE A 551 -16.55 -37.35 -3.10
C PHE A 551 -16.70 -38.41 -4.20
N ASP A 552 -16.59 -38.02 -5.48
CA ASP A 552 -16.58 -38.91 -6.66
C ASP A 552 -15.18 -39.51 -6.88
N TYR A 553 -14.83 -40.51 -6.06
CA TYR A 553 -13.53 -41.19 -6.12
C TYR A 553 -13.34 -41.99 -7.40
N ASN A 554 -14.43 -42.46 -8.02
CA ASN A 554 -14.37 -43.25 -9.25
C ASN A 554 -14.33 -42.37 -10.53
N LYS A 555 -14.60 -41.08 -10.39
CA LYS A 555 -14.59 -40.03 -11.43
C LYS A 555 -15.64 -40.22 -12.52
N ASN A 556 -16.80 -40.74 -12.17
CA ASN A 556 -17.91 -40.96 -13.09
C ASN A 556 -18.96 -39.82 -13.07
N GLY A 557 -18.81 -38.85 -12.17
CA GLY A 557 -19.65 -37.68 -12.00
C GLY A 557 -20.91 -37.91 -11.15
N LEU A 558 -20.99 -39.02 -10.42
CA LEU A 558 -22.12 -39.41 -9.57
C LEU A 558 -21.62 -39.77 -8.16
N ILE A 559 -22.52 -39.78 -7.18
CA ILE A 559 -22.27 -40.39 -5.86
C ILE A 559 -22.93 -41.76 -5.87
N ASP A 560 -22.12 -42.82 -5.97
CA ASP A 560 -22.65 -44.17 -6.06
C ASP A 560 -21.82 -45.22 -5.29
N PHE A 561 -22.21 -46.48 -5.43
CA PHE A 561 -21.53 -47.58 -4.74
C PHE A 561 -20.11 -47.83 -5.23
N ASP A 562 -19.77 -47.41 -6.46
CA ASP A 562 -18.41 -47.57 -6.96
C ASP A 562 -17.46 -46.58 -6.25
N ASP A 563 -17.95 -45.42 -5.76
CA ASP A 563 -17.20 -44.51 -4.89
C ASP A 563 -16.86 -45.14 -3.53
N ILE A 564 -17.82 -45.84 -2.93
CA ILE A 564 -17.58 -46.56 -1.66
C ILE A 564 -16.52 -47.65 -1.84
N VAL A 565 -16.57 -48.37 -2.96
CA VAL A 565 -15.57 -49.39 -3.27
C VAL A 565 -14.18 -48.75 -3.41
N LYS A 566 -14.10 -47.59 -4.07
CA LYS A 566 -12.84 -46.84 -4.20
C LYS A 566 -12.31 -46.32 -2.88
N LEU A 567 -13.17 -45.72 -2.06
CA LEU A 567 -12.80 -45.23 -0.74
C LEU A 567 -12.34 -46.39 0.16
N TYR A 568 -13.00 -47.55 0.09
CA TYR A 568 -12.57 -48.74 0.82
C TYR A 568 -11.22 -49.29 0.33
N ASP A 569 -10.92 -49.22 -0.97
CA ASP A 569 -9.63 -49.64 -1.54
C ASP A 569 -8.46 -48.72 -1.10
N MET A 570 -8.75 -47.56 -0.49
CA MET A 570 -7.75 -46.60 0.02
C MET A 570 -7.34 -46.86 1.49
N LEU A 571 -8.04 -47.74 2.20
CA LEU A 571 -7.66 -48.26 3.54
C LEU A 571 -6.46 -49.21 3.46
#